data_AF-A0A192H1A8-F1
#
_entry.id   AF-A0A192H1A8-F1
#
_cell.length_a   1.000
_cell.length_b   1.000
_cell.length_c   1.000
_cell.angle_alpha   90.00
_cell.angle_beta   90.00
_cell.angle_gamma   90.00
#
_symmetry.space_group_name_H-M   'P 1'
#
loop_
_entity.id
_entity.type
_entity.pdbx_description
1 polymer ?
#
loop_
_entity_poly.entity_id
_entity_poly.type
_entity_poly.pdbx_seq_one_letter_code
_entity_poly.pdbx_strand_id
1 'polypeptide(L)'
;MMKSETTPNAIYITATTYINLIPGATYDLEVLEKQPTEQPSRFIGKMNYKYHHDNFASFIFRIFPRITMLEIHNLQKEINRFIP
;
A
#
# COMPACT_ATOMS: atom_id res chain seq x y z
N MET A 1 -20.11 19.53 -1.61
CA MET A 1 -18.78 19.63 -0.98
C MET A 1 -18.33 18.22 -0.63
N MET A 2 -17.50 17.58 -1.45
CA MET A 2 -16.93 16.27 -1.11
C MET A 2 -15.60 16.51 -0.39
N LYS A 3 -15.54 16.12 0.89
CA LYS A 3 -14.29 16.03 1.64
C LYS A 3 -13.40 15.03 0.91
N SER A 4 -12.23 15.46 0.46
CA SER A 4 -11.15 14.53 0.14
C SER A 4 -10.75 13.89 1.47
N GLU A 5 -11.36 12.76 1.80
CA GLU A 5 -10.93 11.92 2.90
C GLU A 5 -9.57 11.36 2.49
N THR A 6 -8.50 12.05 2.90
CA THR A 6 -7.20 11.40 3.11
C THR A 6 -7.46 10.27 4.09
N THR A 7 -7.68 9.07 3.55
CA THR A 7 -7.82 7.84 4.33
C THR A 7 -6.57 7.75 5.19
N PRO A 8 -6.67 7.82 6.53
CA PRO A 8 -5.52 8.08 7.42
C PRO A 8 -4.42 7.00 7.39
N ASN A 9 -4.63 5.92 6.63
CA ASN A 9 -3.74 4.78 6.47
C ASN A 9 -3.30 4.54 5.01
N ALA A 10 -3.39 5.54 4.14
CA ALA A 10 -3.00 5.44 2.73
C ALA A 10 -1.56 5.95 2.49
N ILE A 11 -0.66 5.05 2.12
CA ILE A 11 0.73 5.36 1.75
C ILE A 11 0.85 5.30 0.22
N TYR A 12 1.10 6.44 -0.43
CA TYR A 12 1.13 6.51 -1.89
C TYR A 12 2.43 5.96 -2.48
N ILE A 13 2.30 5.08 -3.47
CA ILE A 13 3.43 4.59 -4.29
C ILE A 13 3.55 5.44 -5.55
N THR A 14 2.41 5.78 -6.17
CA THR A 14 2.32 6.63 -7.35
C THR A 14 1.17 7.64 -7.20
N ALA A 15 0.91 8.45 -8.22
CA ALA A 15 -0.23 9.38 -8.23
C ALA A 15 -1.60 8.66 -8.13
N THR A 16 -1.69 7.42 -8.60
CA THR A 16 -2.95 6.65 -8.63
C THR A 16 -2.92 5.40 -7.77
N THR A 17 -1.75 4.90 -7.38
CA THR A 17 -1.65 3.65 -6.61
C THR A 17 -1.11 3.90 -5.21
N TYR A 18 -1.72 3.27 -4.23
CA TYR A 18 -1.41 3.44 -2.81
C TYR A 18 -1.54 2.12 -2.06
N ILE A 19 -0.85 2.04 -0.94
CA ILE A 19 -0.98 1.01 0.07
C ILE A 19 -2.01 1.47 1.09
N ASN A 20 -3.04 0.66 1.30
CA ASN A 20 -4.00 0.82 2.38
C ASN A 20 -3.61 -0.13 3.53
N LEU A 21 -3.38 0.42 4.72
CA LEU A 21 -3.10 -0.38 5.91
C LEU A 21 -4.37 -0.63 6.72
N ILE A 22 -4.57 -1.88 7.11
CA ILE A 22 -5.72 -2.35 7.88
C ILE A 22 -5.23 -3.01 9.17
N PRO A 23 -4.88 -2.22 10.20
CA PRO A 23 -4.36 -2.77 11.46
C PRO A 23 -5.30 -3.81 12.06
N GLY A 24 -4.74 -4.96 12.45
CA GLY A 24 -5.49 -6.06 13.06
C GLY A 24 -6.19 -7.01 12.08
N ALA A 25 -6.14 -6.75 10.76
CA ALA A 25 -6.64 -7.69 9.77
C ALA A 25 -5.65 -8.84 9.48
N THR A 26 -6.14 -9.97 8.99
CA THR A 26 -5.31 -11.09 8.50
C THR A 26 -4.41 -10.69 7.34
N TYR A 27 -4.86 -9.75 6.52
CA TYR A 27 -4.05 -9.07 5.50
C TYR A 27 -4.08 -7.60 5.86
N ASP A 28 -3.05 -7.15 6.54
CA ASP A 28 -2.93 -5.81 7.10
C ASP A 28 -2.41 -4.79 6.08
N LEU A 29 -2.05 -5.24 4.87
CA LEU A 29 -1.58 -4.42 3.76
C LEU A 29 -2.31 -4.78 2.48
N GLU A 30 -2.95 -3.80 1.86
CA GLU A 30 -3.56 -3.90 0.53
C GLU A 30 -2.97 -2.85 -0.42
N VAL A 31 -2.80 -3.20 -1.69
CA VAL A 31 -2.40 -2.27 -2.75
C VAL A 31 -3.62 -2.00 -3.62
N LEU A 32 -3.99 -0.74 -3.72
CA LEU A 32 -5.19 -0.27 -4.40
C LEU A 32 -4.84 0.81 -5.43
N GLU A 33 -5.52 0.78 -6.57
CA GLU A 33 -5.41 1.79 -7.62
C GLU A 33 -6.69 2.63 -7.69
N LYS A 34 -6.56 3.94 -7.50
CA LYS A 34 -7.64 4.91 -7.69
C LYS A 34 -8.16 4.82 -9.12
N GLN A 35 -9.48 4.74 -9.25
CA GLN A 35 -10.13 4.84 -10.55
C GLN A 35 -10.41 6.31 -10.89
N PRO A 36 -10.40 6.69 -12.18
CA PRO A 36 -10.61 8.08 -12.62
C PRO A 36 -12.02 8.61 -12.33
N THR A 37 -12.99 7.72 -12.14
CA THR A 37 -14.40 8.02 -11.87
C THR A 37 -14.71 7.81 -10.38
N GLU A 38 -15.93 8.11 -9.94
CA GLU A 38 -16.42 7.77 -8.58
C GLU A 38 -16.51 6.25 -8.30
N GLN A 39 -15.88 5.43 -9.14
CA GLN A 39 -15.77 4.00 -8.94
C GLN A 39 -14.88 3.67 -7.74
N PRO A 40 -15.16 2.55 -7.07
CA PRO A 40 -14.27 2.06 -6.01
C PRO A 40 -12.87 1.81 -6.56
N SER A 41 -11.86 2.00 -5.69
CA SER A 41 -10.47 1.71 -6.05
C SER A 41 -10.33 0.24 -6.46
N ARG A 42 -9.54 -0.02 -7.51
CA ARG A 42 -9.28 -1.36 -8.00
C ARG A 42 -8.26 -2.06 -7.10
N PHE A 43 -8.59 -3.27 -6.68
CA PHE A 43 -7.66 -4.13 -5.96
C PHE A 43 -6.52 -4.63 -6.85
N ILE A 44 -5.28 -4.46 -6.38
CA ILE A 44 -4.07 -4.91 -7.08
C ILE A 44 -3.44 -6.11 -6.37
N GLY A 45 -3.39 -6.09 -5.05
CA GLY A 45 -2.80 -7.18 -4.27
C GLY A 45 -2.95 -6.95 -2.77
N LYS A 46 -2.71 -8.00 -1.98
CA LYS A 46 -2.68 -7.91 -0.52
C LYS A 46 -1.60 -8.80 0.06
N MET A 47 -1.18 -8.46 1.27
CA MET A 47 -0.15 -9.15 2.00
C MET A 47 -0.46 -9.11 3.49
N ASN A 48 -0.07 -10.17 4.18
CA ASN A 48 0.06 -10.12 5.63
C ASN A 48 1.47 -9.65 5.96
N TYR A 49 1.64 -8.33 5.98
CA TYR A 49 2.91 -7.67 6.16
C TYR A 49 3.52 -7.94 7.53
N LYS A 50 2.72 -7.92 8.60
CA LYS A 50 3.19 -8.21 9.98
C LYS A 50 3.95 -9.54 10.09
N TYR A 51 3.52 -10.58 9.39
CA TYR A 51 4.17 -11.91 9.46
C TYR A 51 5.10 -12.22 8.28
N HIS A 52 5.11 -11.39 7.24
CA HIS A 52 5.88 -11.65 6.02
C HIS A 52 6.75 -10.46 5.59
N HIS A 53 7.15 -9.58 6.52
CA HIS A 53 7.94 -8.37 6.25
C HIS A 53 9.12 -8.61 5.28
N ASP A 54 9.84 -9.72 5.44
CA ASP A 54 11.01 -10.06 4.60
C ASP A 54 10.66 -10.30 3.11
N ASN A 55 9.40 -10.66 2.83
CA ASN A 55 8.90 -10.87 1.47
C ASN A 55 8.33 -9.58 0.84
N PHE A 56 8.28 -8.47 1.58
CA PHE A 56 7.62 -7.24 1.11
C PHE A 56 8.25 -6.68 -0.15
N ALA A 57 9.59 -6.65 -0.22
CA ALA A 57 10.29 -6.15 -1.39
C ALA A 57 9.89 -6.95 -2.64
N SER A 58 9.93 -8.28 -2.57
CA SER A 58 9.52 -9.16 -3.67
C SER A 58 8.04 -8.97 -4.08
N PHE A 59 7.15 -8.78 -3.10
CA PHE A 59 5.74 -8.49 -3.35
C PHE A 59 5.57 -7.19 -4.13
N ILE A 60 6.22 -6.11 -3.70
CA ILE A 60 6.14 -4.80 -4.35
C ILE A 60 6.80 -4.83 -5.73
N PHE A 61 7.96 -5.49 -5.90
CA PHE A 61 8.61 -5.63 -7.22
C PHE A 61 7.72 -6.34 -8.24
N ARG A 62 6.95 -7.35 -7.82
CA ARG A 62 6.04 -8.06 -8.72
C ARG A 62 4.94 -7.15 -9.26
N ILE A 63 4.52 -6.15 -8.48
CA ILE A 63 3.49 -5.18 -8.88
C ILE A 63 4.11 -4.02 -9.65
N PHE A 64 5.28 -3.54 -9.21
CA PHE A 64 5.99 -2.40 -9.78
C PHE A 64 7.42 -2.80 -10.15
N PRO A 65 7.65 -3.43 -11.31
CA PRO A 65 8.98 -3.95 -11.68
C PRO A 65 10.04 -2.85 -11.90
N ARG A 66 9.63 -1.57 -11.95
CA ARG A 66 10.52 -0.42 -12.12
C ARG A 66 10.82 0.35 -10.81
N ILE A 67 10.19 -0.03 -9.70
CA ILE A 67 10.46 0.61 -8.41
C ILE A 67 11.89 0.30 -7.96
N THR A 68 12.54 1.24 -7.30
CA THR A 68 13.89 1.05 -6.77
C THR A 68 13.86 0.43 -5.36
N MET A 69 14.97 -0.20 -4.96
CA MET A 69 15.14 -0.70 -3.60
C MET A 69 15.05 0.41 -2.55
N LEU A 70 15.52 1.62 -2.88
CA LEU A 70 15.43 2.77 -1.99
C LEU A 70 13.98 3.19 -1.73
N GLU A 71 13.15 3.23 -2.78
CA GLU A 71 11.72 3.52 -2.66
C GLU A 71 11.00 2.46 -1.83
N ILE A 72 11.27 1.17 -2.08
CA ILE A 72 10.72 0.07 -1.28
C ILE A 72 11.08 0.24 0.21
N HIS A 73 12.35 0.50 0.51
CA HIS A 73 12.78 0.70 1.88
C HIS A 73 12.09 1.90 2.56
N ASN A 74 11.87 2.99 1.82
CA ASN A 74 11.12 4.14 2.32
C ASN A 74 9.65 3.78 2.61
N LEU A 75 9.01 2.99 1.75
CA LEU A 75 7.67 2.46 1.98
C LEU A 75 7.63 1.59 3.25
N GLN A 76 8.58 0.66 3.43
CA GLN A 76 8.67 -0.17 4.64
C GLN A 76 8.79 0.67 5.91
N LYS A 77 9.65 1.70 5.87
CA LYS A 77 9.80 2.64 6.99
C LYS A 77 8.50 3.36 7.32
N GLU A 78 7.69 3.69 6.33
CA GLU A 78 6.42 4.35 6.54
C GLU A 78 5.37 3.37 7.09
N ILE A 79 5.27 2.16 6.53
CA ILE A 79 4.37 1.10 7.00
C ILE A 79 4.64 0.73 8.45
N ASN A 80 5.93 0.57 8.82
CA ASN A 80 6.35 0.18 10.17
C ASN A 80 5.98 1.21 11.25
N ARG A 81 5.59 2.44 10.87
CA ARG A 81 5.04 3.42 11.83
C ARG A 81 3.61 3.09 12.26
N PHE A 82 2.88 2.34 11.44
CA PHE A 82 1.47 1.98 11.66
C PHE A 82 1.30 0.53 12.11
N ILE A 83 2.16 -0.36 11.63
CA ILE A 83 2.16 -1.79 11.97
C ILE A 83 3.52 -2.11 12.58
N PRO A 84 3.65 -2.06 13.92
CA PRO A 84 4.90 -2.37 14.62
C PRO A 84 5.21 -3.87 14.64
#